data_AF-A0A0F8ZV53-F1
#
_entry.id   AF-A0A0F8ZV53-F1
#
_cell.length_a   1.000
_cell.length_b   1.000
_cell.length_c   1.000
_cell.angle_alpha   90.00
_cell.angle_beta   90.00
_cell.angle_gamma   90.00
#
_symmetry.space_group_name_H-M   'P 1'
#
loop_
_entity.id
_entity.type
_entity.pdbx_description
1 polymer ?
#
loop_
_entity_poly.entity_id
_entity_poly.type
_entity_poly.pdbx_seq_one_letter_code
_entity_poly.pdbx_strand_id
1 'polypeptide(L)' 'MSKRFIKTMRERHQLGVNASKEAKRQLEFAKDIGVDVAVQEEELSQLDERLNDISRAIKKQEE' A
#
# COMPACT_ATOMS: atom_id res chain seq x y z
N MET A 1 -18.60 10.19 12.00
CA MET A 1 -17.27 10.76 11.67
C MET A 1 -17.39 11.86 10.62
N SER A 2 -16.44 12.80 10.51
CA SER A 2 -16.52 13.88 9.51
C SER A 2 -16.34 13.36 8.09
N LYS A 3 -17.25 13.70 7.16
CA LYS A 3 -17.14 13.38 5.72
C LYS A 3 -15.80 13.83 5.11
N ARG A 4 -15.24 14.93 5.62
CA ARG A 4 -13.94 15.46 5.17
C ARG A 4 -12.78 14.56 5.61
N PHE A 5 -12.85 14.00 6.81
CA PHE A 5 -11.83 13.10 7.34
C PHE A 5 -11.76 11.78 6.57
N ILE A 6 -12.91 11.15 6.28
CA ILE A 6 -12.98 9.91 5.50
C ILE A 6 -12.45 10.11 4.08
N LYS A 7 -12.79 11.24 3.44
CA LYS A 7 -12.24 11.60 2.12
C LYS A 7 -10.72 11.69 2.14
N THR A 8 -10.13 12.39 3.12
CA THR A 8 -8.67 12.49 3.26
C THR A 8 -8.01 11.13 3.53
N MET A 9 -8.64 10.26 4.33
CA MET A 9 -8.14 8.90 4.57
C MET A 9 -8.14 8.05 3.30
N ARG A 10 -9.18 8.15 2.47
CA ARG A 10 -9.25 7.48 1.17
C ARG A 10 -8.15 7.97 0.22
N GLU A 11 -7.93 9.27 0.15
CA GLU A 11 -6.87 9.86 -0.68
C GLU A 11 -5.48 9.35 -0.25
N ARG A 12 -5.20 9.34 1.06
CA ARG A 12 -3.94 8.81 1.60
C ARG A 12 -3.76 7.32 1.36
N HIS A 13 -4.81 6.53 1.54
CA HIS A 13 -4.80 5.10 1.23
C HIS A 13 -4.47 4.87 -0.26
N GLN A 14 -5.09 5.64 -1.16
CA GLN A 14 -4.81 5.52 -2.59
C GLN A 14 -3.37 5.88 -2.93
N LEU A 15 -2.80 6.91 -2.29
CA LEU A 15 -1.38 7.24 -2.43
C LEU A 15 -0.48 6.08 -1.96
N GLY A 16 -0.80 5.45 -0.84
CA GLY A 16 -0.08 4.28 -0.33
C GLY A 16 -0.15 3.07 -1.28
N VAL A 17 -1.33 2.79 -1.85
CA VAL A 17 -1.50 1.74 -2.87
C VAL A 17 -0.67 2.03 -4.12
N ASN A 18 -0.64 3.28 -4.58
CA ASN A 18 0.15 3.65 -5.75
C ASN A 18 1.65 3.52 -5.46
N ALA A 19 2.10 3.90 -4.26
CA ALA A 19 3.49 3.74 -3.83
C ALA A 19 3.89 2.26 -3.73
N SER A 20 3.04 1.39 -3.18
CA SER A 20 3.28 -0.06 -3.14
C SER A 20 3.43 -0.63 -4.57
N LYS A 21 2.55 -0.26 -5.51
CA LYS A 21 2.66 -0.70 -6.91
C LYS A 21 3.97 -0.27 -7.56
N GLU A 22 4.42 0.96 -7.30
CA GLU A 22 5.69 1.44 -7.81
C GLU A 22 6.87 0.69 -7.20
N ALA A 23 6.85 0.45 -5.88
CA ALA A 23 7.87 -0.34 -5.21
C ALA A 23 7.98 -1.76 -5.81
N LYS A 24 6.85 -2.42 -6.11
CA LYS A 24 6.86 -3.74 -6.77
C LYS A 24 7.62 -3.73 -8.09
N ARG A 25 7.35 -2.74 -8.95
CA ARG A 25 8.05 -2.58 -10.23
C ARG A 25 9.55 -2.37 -10.06
N GLN A 26 9.93 -1.59 -9.05
CA GLN A 26 11.34 -1.34 -8.73
C GLN A 26 12.03 -2.59 -8.20
N LEU A 27 11.35 -3.41 -7.40
CA LEU A 27 11.88 -4.70 -6.93
C LEU A 27 12.01 -5.71 -8.06
N GLU A 28 11.05 -5.77 -8.99
CA GLU A 28 11.15 -6.59 -10.20
C GLU A 28 12.40 -6.20 -11.02
N PHE A 29 12.58 -4.90 -11.27
CA PHE A 29 13.78 -4.40 -11.96
C PHE A 29 15.07 -4.75 -11.19
N ALA A 30 15.07 -4.59 -9.86
CA ALA A 30 16.22 -4.93 -9.02
C ALA A 30 16.58 -6.43 -9.10
N LYS A 31 15.58 -7.31 -9.13
CA LYS A 31 15.78 -8.75 -9.39
C LYS A 31 16.40 -9.01 -10.75
N ASP A 32 15.93 -8.34 -11.79
CA ASP A 32 16.43 -8.52 -13.15
C ASP A 32 17.91 -8.14 -13.29
N ILE A 33 18.40 -7.18 -12.49
CA ILE A 33 19.81 -6.79 -12.45
C ILE A 33 20.64 -7.57 -11.42
N GLY A 34 20.07 -8.60 -10.78
CA GLY A 34 20.76 -9.50 -9.86
C GLY A 34 20.92 -8.98 -8.42
N VAL A 35 20.11 -8.01 -8.01
CA VAL A 35 20.06 -7.55 -6.61
C VAL A 35 19.18 -8.51 -5.79
N ASP A 36 19.69 -8.94 -4.63
CA ASP A 36 18.86 -9.67 -3.66
C ASP A 36 17.88 -8.70 -2.99
N VAL A 37 16.59 -8.97 -3.17
CA VAL A 37 15.48 -8.14 -2.67
C VAL A 37 14.55 -8.91 -1.73
N ALA A 38 14.96 -10.09 -1.23
CA ALA A 38 14.07 -10.95 -0.44
C ALA A 38 13.44 -10.22 0.77
N VAL A 39 14.23 -9.38 1.45
CA VAL A 39 13.76 -8.58 2.59
C VAL A 39 12.71 -7.54 2.14
N GLN A 40 12.98 -6.83 1.05
CA GLN A 40 12.08 -5.80 0.53
C GLN A 40 10.76 -6.39 0.03
N GLU A 41 10.76 -7.61 -0.50
CA GLU A 41 9.53 -8.32 -0.88
C GLU A 41 8.68 -8.67 0.33
N GLU A 42 9.30 -9.11 1.43
CA GLU A 42 8.60 -9.38 2.68
C GLU A 42 8.00 -8.10 3.27
N GLU A 43 8.78 -7.03 3.36
CA GLU A 43 8.32 -5.72 3.83
C GLU A 43 7.17 -5.18 2.98
N LEU A 44 7.24 -5.36 1.67
CA LEU A 44 6.20 -4.92 0.73
C LEU A 44 4.92 -5.74 0.87
N SER A 45 5.04 -7.05 1.15
CA SER A 45 3.89 -7.89 1.48
C SER A 45 3.21 -7.43 2.77
N GLN A 46 3.98 -7.11 3.81
CA GLN A 46 3.43 -6.57 5.07
C GLN A 46 2.76 -5.20 4.86
N LEU A 47 3.33 -4.35 4.00
CA LEU A 47 2.72 -3.07 3.64
C LEU A 47 1.36 -3.27 2.95
N ASP A 48 1.26 -4.22 2.03
CA ASP A 48 0.00 -4.54 1.34
C ASP A 48 -1.10 -5.03 2.28
N GLU A 49 -0.75 -5.87 3.26
CA GLU A 49 -1.69 -6.31 4.30
C GLU A 49 -2.22 -5.11 5.10
N ARG A 50 -1.33 -4.21 5.53
CA ARG A 50 -1.72 -3.00 6.27
C ARG A 50 -2.61 -2.07 5.44
N LEU A 51 -2.31 -1.91 4.14
CA LEU A 51 -3.15 -1.13 3.23
C LEU A 51 -4.54 -1.76 3.09
N ASN A 52 -4.64 -3.09 3.00
CA ASN A 52 -5.92 -3.80 2.97
C ASN A 52 -6.74 -3.58 4.26
N ASP A 53 -6.09 -3.59 5.42
CA ASP A 53 -6.75 -3.31 6.70
C ASP A 53 -7.27 -1.88 6.78
N ILE A 54 -6.49 -0.90 6.30
CA ILE A 54 -6.93 0.50 6.18
C ILE A 54 -8.14 0.59 5.24
N SER A 55 -8.12 -0.10 4.10
CA SER A 55 -9.24 -0.14 3.16
C SER A 55 -10.52 -0.66 3.82
N ARG A 56 -10.42 -1.76 4.57
CA ARG A 56 -11.54 -2.35 5.33
C ARG A 56 -12.05 -1.37 6.40
N ALA A 57 -11.16 -0.71 7.12
CA ALA A 57 -11.52 0.27 8.15
C ALA A 57 -12.24 1.49 7.55
N ILE A 58 -11.80 1.99 6.40
CA ILE A 58 -12.48 3.08 5.67
C ILE A 58 -13.89 2.64 5.30
N LYS A 59 -14.06 1.47 4.67
CA LYS A 59 -15.38 0.95 4.23
C LYS A 59 -16.37 0.85 5.40
N LYS A 60 -15.94 0.30 6.54
CA LYS A 60 -16.77 0.18 7.76
C LYS A 60 -17.27 1.51 8.32
N GLN A 61 -16.64 2.63 7.95
CA GLN A 61 -17.02 3.97 8.42
C GLN A 61 -17.89 4.72 7.40
N GLU A 62 -18.12 4.13 6.23
CA GLU A 62 -18.99 4.66 5.18
C GLU A 62 -20.38 4.00 5.17
N GLU A 63 -20.49 2.80 5.76
CA GLU A 63 -21.75 2.15 6.16
C GLU A 63 -22.36 2.83 7.40
#